data_AF-A0A6G2KTR6-F1
#
_entry.id   AF-A0A6G2KTR6-F1
#
_cell.length_a   1.000
_cell.length_b   1.000
_cell.length_c   1.000
_cell.angle_alpha   90.00
_cell.angle_beta   90.00
_cell.angle_gamma   90.00
#
_symmetry.space_group_name_H-M   'P 1'
#
loop_
_entity.id
_entity.type
_entity.pdbx_description
1 polymer ?
#
loop_
_entity_poly.entity_id
_entity_poly.type
_entity_poly.pdbx_seq_one_letter_code
_entity_poly.pdbx_strand_id
1 'polypeptide(L)'
;MIHRTYCIWMKKLLITGSSGFIGSNLIQRCRQAGYDAYGLERRASVMPNVICGDLTDSSLSVGSNMFDCVFHLGSMTPLERDIKKLRAVNVDGVKNL
;
A
#
# COMPACT_ATOMS: atom_id res chain seq x y z
N MET A 1 -24.37 -26.43 -24.72
CA MET A 1 -23.16 -26.34 -23.88
C MET A 1 -23.02 -24.88 -23.44
N ILE A 2 -23.48 -24.54 -22.24
CA ILE A 2 -23.56 -23.15 -21.77
C ILE A 2 -22.19 -22.79 -21.18
N HIS A 3 -21.43 -21.92 -21.84
CA HIS A 3 -20.20 -21.36 -21.27
C HIS A 3 -20.58 -20.50 -20.06
N ARG A 4 -20.32 -20.99 -18.84
CA ARG A 4 -20.31 -20.14 -17.65
C ARG A 4 -19.04 -19.29 -17.71
N THR A 5 -19.16 -18.06 -18.18
CA THR A 5 -18.10 -17.05 -18.05
C THR A 5 -18.04 -16.65 -16.58
N TYR A 6 -17.12 -17.23 -15.81
CA TYR A 6 -16.80 -16.70 -14.49
C TYR A 6 -15.96 -15.43 -14.72
N CYS A 7 -16.51 -14.26 -14.44
CA CYS A 7 -15.71 -13.06 -14.23
C CYS A 7 -14.91 -13.26 -12.95
N ILE A 8 -13.68 -13.76 -13.08
CA ILE A 8 -12.70 -13.72 -11.99
C ILE A 8 -12.39 -12.24 -11.78
N TRP A 9 -12.90 -11.67 -10.69
CA TRP A 9 -12.59 -10.30 -10.30
C TRP A 9 -11.10 -10.20 -10.03
N MET A 10 -10.44 -9.27 -10.72
CA MET A 10 -9.05 -8.94 -10.44
C MET A 10 -8.98 -8.38 -9.02
N LYS A 11 -8.28 -9.07 -8.11
CA LYS A 11 -8.15 -8.56 -6.74
C LYS A 11 -7.32 -7.28 -6.74
N LYS A 12 -7.82 -6.27 -6.04
CA LYS A 12 -7.19 -4.97 -5.87
C LYS A 12 -6.42 -4.94 -4.55
N LEU A 13 -5.15 -4.59 -4.61
CA LEU A 13 -4.23 -4.65 -3.47
C LEU A 13 -3.70 -3.26 -3.11
N LEU A 14 -3.63 -2.93 -1.83
CA LEU A 14 -2.91 -1.75 -1.34
C LEU A 14 -1.63 -2.19 -0.63
N ILE A 15 -0.50 -1.57 -0.96
CA ILE A 15 0.80 -1.88 -0.36
C ILE A 15 1.39 -0.57 0.18
N THR A 16 1.39 -0.41 1.51
CA THR A 16 2.06 0.75 2.14
C THR A 16 3.57 0.50 2.20
N GLY A 17 4.40 1.54 2.07
CA GLY A 17 5.85 1.34 2.03
C GLY A 17 6.31 0.65 0.74
N SER A 18 5.55 0.81 -0.35
CA SER A 18 5.83 0.22 -1.67
C SER A 18 7.14 0.67 -2.30
N SER A 19 7.69 1.81 -1.89
CA SER A 19 9.03 2.26 -2.32
C SER A 19 10.18 1.71 -1.49
N GLY A 20 9.90 0.98 -0.42
CA GLY A 20 10.92 0.33 0.43
C GLY A 20 11.48 -0.96 -0.17
N PHE A 21 12.48 -1.55 0.50
CA PHE A 21 13.16 -2.76 0.05
C PHE A 21 12.20 -3.94 -0.19
N ILE A 22 11.37 -4.28 0.80
CA ILE A 22 10.40 -5.38 0.68
C ILE A 22 9.22 -4.96 -0.21
N GLY A 23 8.70 -3.75 -0.02
CA GLY A 23 7.50 -3.26 -0.71
C GLY A 23 7.66 -3.16 -2.23
N SER A 24 8.82 -2.74 -2.71
CA SER A 24 9.11 -2.58 -4.15
C SER A 24 9.14 -3.93 -4.87
N ASN A 25 9.75 -4.93 -4.26
CA ASN A 25 9.74 -6.30 -4.77
C ASN A 25 8.34 -6.90 -4.72
N LEU A 26 7.59 -6.68 -3.63
CA LEU A 26 6.23 -7.20 -3.49
C LEU A 26 5.28 -6.62 -4.55
N ILE A 27 5.24 -5.30 -4.71
CA ILE A 27 4.33 -4.66 -5.67
C ILE A 27 4.62 -5.09 -7.11
N GLN A 28 5.91 -5.21 -7.46
CA GLN A 28 6.32 -5.74 -8.76
C GLN A 28 5.81 -7.17 -8.95
N ARG A 29 6.00 -8.05 -7.97
CA ARG A 29 5.56 -9.44 -8.03
C ARG A 29 4.04 -9.58 -8.11
N CYS A 30 3.29 -8.76 -7.38
CA CYS A 30 1.83 -8.72 -7.42
C CYS A 30 1.33 -8.33 -8.82
N ARG A 31 1.90 -7.27 -9.42
CA ARG A 31 1.55 -6.83 -10.77
C ARG A 31 1.87 -7.90 -11.82
N GLN A 32 3.04 -8.54 -11.71
CA GLN A 32 3.42 -9.66 -12.58
C GLN A 32 2.48 -10.87 -12.45
N ALA A 33 1.89 -11.08 -11.27
CA ALA A 33 0.89 -12.11 -11.03
C ALA A 33 -0.53 -11.71 -11.49
N GLY A 34 -0.70 -10.51 -12.07
CA GLY A 34 -1.95 -10.01 -12.61
C GLY A 34 -2.77 -9.15 -11.65
N TYR A 35 -2.40 -9.02 -10.38
CA TYR A 35 -3.20 -8.24 -9.42
C TYR A 35 -3.18 -6.73 -9.72
N ASP A 36 -4.30 -6.06 -9.43
CA ASP A 36 -4.40 -4.60 -9.53
C ASP A 36 -3.81 -3.95 -8.26
N ALA A 37 -2.48 -3.83 -8.23
CA ALA A 37 -1.73 -3.44 -7.04
C ALA A 37 -1.33 -1.96 -7.03
N TYR A 38 -1.68 -1.28 -5.93
CA TYR A 38 -1.44 0.12 -5.64
C TYR A 38 -0.39 0.28 -4.54
N GLY A 39 0.51 1.23 -4.72
CA GLY A 39 1.46 1.67 -3.70
C GLY A 39 0.92 2.87 -2.92
N LEU A 40 1.12 2.92 -1.61
CA LEU A 40 0.95 4.14 -0.81
C LEU A 40 2.32 4.72 -0.45
N GLU A 41 2.61 5.91 -0.94
CA GLU A 41 3.90 6.58 -0.82
C GLU A 41 3.75 8.03 -0.38
N ARG A 42 4.67 8.52 0.46
CA ARG A 42 4.65 9.91 0.94
C ARG A 42 4.96 10.95 -0.15
N ARG A 43 5.54 10.52 -1.27
CA ARG A 43 5.91 11.39 -2.38
C ARG A 43 5.12 10.95 -3.60
N ALA A 44 4.66 11.95 -4.38
CA ALA A 44 4.07 11.68 -5.66
C ALA A 44 5.07 10.92 -6.55
N SER A 45 4.55 9.95 -7.30
CA SER A 45 5.32 9.14 -8.23
C SER A 45 4.67 9.21 -9.60
N VAL A 46 5.50 9.21 -10.65
CA VAL A 46 5.03 9.07 -12.03
C VAL A 46 4.64 7.62 -12.37
N MET A 47 4.94 6.69 -11.46
CA MET A 47 4.56 5.30 -11.62
C MET A 47 3.03 5.15 -11.56
N PRO A 48 2.44 4.32 -12.42
CA PRO A 48 1.01 4.05 -12.36
C PRO A 48 0.63 3.40 -11.03
N ASN A 49 -0.61 3.64 -10.61
CA ASN A 49 -1.22 3.08 -9.40
C ASN A 49 -0.37 3.37 -8.14
N VAL A 50 0.09 4.60 -7.98
CA VAL A 50 0.66 5.11 -6.73
C VAL A 50 -0.27 6.17 -6.15
N ILE A 51 -0.65 5.98 -4.90
CA ILE A 51 -1.41 6.92 -4.10
C ILE A 51 -0.41 7.72 -3.26
N CYS A 52 -0.45 9.04 -3.36
CA CYS A 52 0.36 9.91 -2.53
C CYS A 52 -0.34 10.14 -1.19
N GLY A 53 0.30 9.79 -0.08
CA GLY A 53 -0.22 10.00 1.26
C GLY A 53 0.78 9.65 2.36
N ASP A 54 0.59 10.24 3.53
CA ASP A 54 1.40 9.97 4.73
C ASP A 54 0.56 9.21 5.76
N LEU A 55 1.12 8.12 6.30
CA LEU A 55 0.49 7.35 7.37
C LEU A 55 0.31 8.18 8.64
N THR A 56 1.16 9.17 8.90
CA THR A 56 1.01 10.00 10.10
C THR A 56 -0.06 11.09 9.96
N ASP A 57 -0.63 11.26 8.78
CA ASP A 57 -1.70 12.21 8.52
C ASP A 57 -3.06 11.55 8.76
N SER A 58 -3.84 12.07 9.71
CA SER A 58 -5.18 11.57 10.00
C SER A 58 -6.20 11.83 8.89
N SER A 59 -5.87 12.70 7.92
CA SER A 59 -6.67 12.95 6.72
C SER A 59 -6.32 12.03 5.55
N LEU A 60 -5.42 11.05 5.77
CA LEU A 60 -5.04 10.05 4.77
C LEU A 60 -6.28 9.44 4.10
N SER A 61 -6.32 9.53 2.77
CA SER A 61 -7.39 8.97 1.97
C SER A 61 -6.80 8.23 0.77
N VAL A 62 -7.35 7.05 0.50
CA VAL A 62 -7.07 6.30 -0.73
C VAL A 62 -8.08 6.62 -1.84
N GLY A 63 -8.82 7.73 -1.69
CA GLY A 63 -9.88 8.15 -2.61
C GLY A 63 -11.07 7.18 -2.57
N SER A 64 -11.72 6.99 -3.72
CA SER A 64 -12.85 6.05 -3.88
C SER A 64 -12.42 4.60 -4.11
N ASN A 65 -11.14 4.27 -3.89
CA ASN A 65 -10.64 2.92 -4.11
C ASN A 65 -11.10 1.98 -2.99
N MET A 66 -11.64 0.82 -3.37
CA MET A 66 -11.90 -0.30 -2.47
C MET A 66 -10.86 -1.38 -2.74
N PHE A 67 -10.20 -1.86 -1.69
CA PHE A 67 -9.14 -2.88 -1.78
C PHE A 67 -9.61 -4.19 -1.15
N ASP A 68 -9.28 -5.30 -1.78
CA ASP A 68 -9.55 -6.64 -1.26
C ASP A 68 -8.54 -7.06 -0.18
N CYS A 69 -7.34 -6.46 -0.20
CA CYS A 69 -6.27 -6.78 0.73
C CYS A 69 -5.28 -5.61 0.88
N VAL A 70 -4.77 -5.44 2.09
CA VAL A 70 -3.73 -4.46 2.44
C VAL A 70 -2.48 -5.20 2.93
N PHE A 71 -1.34 -4.92 2.31
CA PHE A 71 -0.02 -5.27 2.81
C PHE A 71 0.60 -4.05 3.49
N HIS A 72 0.65 -4.07 4.82
CA HIS A 72 1.23 -2.98 5.58
C HIS A 72 2.74 -3.17 5.81
N LEU A 73 3.56 -2.56 4.94
CA LEU A 73 5.03 -2.54 5.05
C LEU A 73 5.61 -1.14 5.34
N GLY A 74 4.73 -0.15 5.56
CA GLY A 74 5.12 1.23 5.86
C GLY A 74 5.56 1.36 7.30
N SER A 75 6.86 1.21 7.57
CA SER A 75 7.42 1.31 8.92
C SER A 75 8.72 2.10 8.93
N MET A 76 8.96 2.81 10.03
CA MET A 76 10.25 3.36 10.37
C MET A 76 11.10 2.30 11.09
N THR A 77 12.31 2.07 10.59
CA THR A 77 13.21 1.06 11.16
C THR A 77 13.72 1.47 12.55
N PRO A 78 14.07 0.53 13.44
CA PRO A 78 14.66 0.82 14.77
C PRO A 78 15.98 1.60 14.75
N LEU A 79 16.58 1.82 13.56
CA LEU A 79 17.74 2.70 13.40
C LEU A 79 17.41 4.18 13.63
N GLU A 80 16.13 4.57 13.50
CA GLU A 80 15.66 5.89 13.93
C GLU A 80 15.75 5.99 15.45
N ARG A 81 16.38 7.07 15.95
CA ARG A 81 16.62 7.28 17.38
C ARG A 81 15.49 8.06 18.04
N ASP A 82 14.69 8.77 17.25
CA ASP A 82 13.52 9.49 17.73
C ASP A 82 12.36 8.52 18.00
N ILE A 83 12.20 8.16 19.29
CA ILE A 83 11.13 7.30 19.78
C ILE A 83 9.74 7.88 19.44
N LYS A 84 9.58 9.21 19.42
CA LYS A 84 8.29 9.82 19.07
C LYS A 84 7.98 9.58 17.60
N LYS A 85 8.97 9.70 16.71
CA LYS A 85 8.79 9.36 15.28
C LYS A 85 8.53 7.88 15.06
N LEU A 86 9.27 7.01 15.74
CA LEU A 86 9.04 5.56 15.68
C LEU A 86 7.59 5.22 16.06
N ARG A 87 7.10 5.77 17.18
CA ARG A 87 5.71 5.56 17.61
C ARG A 87 4.70 6.18 16.64
N ALA A 88 4.94 7.43 16.21
CA ALA A 88 4.05 8.15 15.30
C ALA A 88 3.83 7.37 14.00
N VAL A 89 4.89 6.81 13.41
CA VAL A 89 4.79 6.03 12.18
C VAL A 89 4.28 4.62 12.43
N ASN A 90 4.91 3.86 13.35
CA ASN A 90 4.68 2.42 13.49
C ASN A 90 3.45 2.05 14.33
N VAL A 91 2.90 2.98 15.10
CA VAL A 91 1.75 2.73 15.98
C VAL A 91 0.59 3.65 15.63
N ASP A 92 0.83 4.96 15.65
CA ASP A 92 -0.26 5.91 15.46
C ASP A 92 -0.66 5.98 13.97
N GLY A 93 0.29 5.91 13.05
CA GLY A 93 0.01 5.93 11.62
C GLY A 93 -0.71 4.68 11.09
N VAL A 94 -0.59 3.54 11.78
CA VAL A 94 -1.32 2.31 11.43
C VAL A 94 -2.83 2.48 11.63
N LYS A 95 -3.25 3.36 12.55
CA LYS A 95 -4.67 3.62 12.84
C LYS A 95 -5.37 4.37 11.71
N ASN A 96 -4.61 4.94 10.77
CA ASN A 96 -5.13 5.66 9.61
C ASN A 96 -5.33 4.76 8.38
N LEU A 97 -5.08 3.45 8.51
CA LEU A 97 -5.33 2.42 7.48
C LEU A 97 -6.61 1.65 7.77
#